data_AF-A0A9Q9T4J1-F1
#
_entry.id   AF-A0A9Q9T4J1-F1
#
_cell.length_a   1.000
_cell.length_b   1.000
_cell.length_c   1.000
_cell.angle_alpha   90.00
_cell.angle_beta   90.00
_cell.angle_gamma   90.00
#
_symmetry.space_group_name_H-M   'P 1'
#
loop_
_entity.id
_entity.type
_entity.pdbx_description
1 polymer ?
#
loop_
_entity_poly.entity_id
_entity_poly.type
_entity_poly.pdbx_seq_one_letter_code
_entity_poly.pdbx_strand_id
1 'polypeptide(L)'
;MTTLLFLVVAIIFMVLAIGLVRMQPRVVYWVASLYAVTAWEYPNFGTIGTFGGTTITLGDGLAVSLIVAGLLDARAVVRRFPPVAVIAGAVLVALLAISLVQGIATFGLGVAVNEARGFLYVLGILFWAVTRPWPRSEVVYAEKFLVIVQGVGLCVVGLYHVARYGLGGTADFVLVSGELSQTGRPLVSGQALLLTLCAVLALRLWQRNAQTRWVWLFGLFMVFVIVSQQRTVWLTALAVAIVLLVRGPRALRQKLVLLFGALLVGGVLVSAVQSSTSSIVAEFAGSASNTGTYSARLTSWIGLIVQSVGEGVLTVLFGAPFGHGFGRFEGVGRWVVFAPHNWYVTVYLREGLIGLGAMLVIFLPRFFAGFRANRDVFLTAVLVCFLVYGWTYSWQWWTCLPLALAFLDRDFPEAISTQIPALPGSRRIEVHR
;
A
#
# COMPACT_ATOMS: atom_id res chain seq x y z
N MET A 1 11.63 -36.67 -19.78
CA MET A 1 12.85 -36.29 -19.02
C MET A 1 13.03 -34.78 -18.88
N THR A 2 12.78 -33.97 -19.91
CA THR A 2 12.91 -32.50 -19.87
C THR A 2 11.98 -31.82 -18.85
N THR A 3 10.71 -32.23 -18.75
CA THR A 3 9.74 -31.70 -17.78
C THR A 3 10.13 -31.96 -16.33
N LEU A 4 10.62 -33.16 -16.03
CA LEU A 4 11.10 -33.53 -14.70
C LEU A 4 12.33 -32.69 -14.31
N LEU A 5 13.27 -32.48 -15.25
CA LEU A 5 14.44 -31.62 -15.03
C LEU A 5 14.02 -30.18 -14.72
N PHE A 6 13.08 -29.60 -15.47
CA PHE A 6 12.58 -28.24 -15.20
C PHE A 6 11.88 -28.15 -13.85
N LEU A 7 11.11 -29.16 -13.45
CA LEU A 7 10.47 -29.20 -12.14
C LEU A 7 11.51 -29.25 -11.01
N VAL A 8 12.53 -30.09 -11.12
CA VAL A 8 13.61 -30.19 -10.13
C VAL A 8 14.35 -28.85 -10.03
N VAL A 9 14.69 -28.23 -11.16
CA VAL A 9 15.35 -26.93 -11.20
C VAL A 9 14.46 -25.84 -10.56
N ALA A 10 13.16 -25.83 -10.85
CA ALA A 10 12.21 -24.89 -10.24
C ALA A 10 12.11 -25.08 -8.71
N ILE A 11 12.09 -26.33 -8.23
CA ILE A 11 12.09 -26.63 -6.79
C ILE A 11 13.39 -26.14 -6.15
N ILE A 12 14.55 -26.39 -6.77
CA ILE A 12 15.84 -25.90 -6.26
C ILE A 12 15.83 -24.38 -6.15
N PHE A 13 15.42 -23.67 -7.20
CA PHE A 13 15.32 -22.21 -7.16
C PHE A 13 14.32 -21.71 -6.10
N MET A 14 13.20 -22.41 -5.92
CA MET A 14 12.22 -22.06 -4.88
C MET A 14 12.79 -22.25 -3.47
N VAL A 15 13.49 -23.37 -3.21
CA VAL A 15 14.15 -23.62 -1.92
C VAL A 15 15.24 -22.56 -1.65
N LEU A 16 16.03 -22.21 -2.66
CA LEU A 16 17.02 -21.14 -2.56
C LEU A 16 16.35 -19.78 -2.29
N ALA A 17 15.24 -19.47 -2.96
CA ALA A 17 14.50 -18.23 -2.74
C ALA A 17 13.90 -18.17 -1.31
N ILE A 18 13.32 -19.27 -0.82
CA ILE A 18 12.84 -19.39 0.57
C ILE A 18 14.00 -19.16 1.57
N GLY A 19 15.14 -19.81 1.35
CA GLY A 19 16.34 -19.60 2.17
C GLY A 19 16.80 -18.14 2.14
N LEU A 20 16.82 -17.53 0.96
CA LEU A 20 17.25 -16.15 0.76
C LEU A 20 16.33 -15.15 1.48
N VAL A 21 15.01 -15.27 1.37
CA VAL A 21 14.09 -14.33 2.05
C VAL A 21 14.08 -14.49 3.57
N ARG A 22 14.46 -15.67 4.09
CA ARG A 22 14.63 -15.90 5.54
C ARG A 22 15.96 -15.37 6.05
N MET A 23 17.05 -15.62 5.33
CA MET A 23 18.41 -15.24 5.75
C MET A 23 18.73 -13.77 5.44
N GLN A 24 18.20 -13.23 4.35
CA GLN A 24 18.45 -11.87 3.86
C GLN A 24 17.13 -11.14 3.56
N PRO A 25 16.40 -10.70 4.61
CA PRO A 25 15.10 -10.03 4.47
C PRO A 25 15.09 -8.78 3.60
N ARG A 26 16.26 -8.13 3.46
CA ARG A 26 16.45 -6.93 2.65
C ARG A 26 16.19 -7.17 1.16
N VAL A 27 16.33 -8.41 0.69
CA VAL A 27 15.97 -8.78 -0.69
C VAL A 27 14.49 -8.48 -0.96
N VAL A 28 13.61 -8.75 0.01
CA VAL A 28 12.18 -8.46 -0.12
C VAL A 28 11.94 -6.97 -0.29
N TYR A 29 12.70 -6.12 0.40
CA TYR A 29 12.56 -4.67 0.30
C TYR A 29 12.98 -4.19 -1.09
N TRP A 30 14.10 -4.70 -1.62
CA TRP A 30 14.57 -4.38 -2.96
C TRP A 30 13.59 -4.85 -4.04
N VAL A 31 13.04 -6.06 -3.93
CA VAL A 31 12.07 -6.55 -4.90
C VAL A 31 10.77 -5.73 -4.84
N ALA A 32 10.26 -5.44 -3.64
CA ALA A 32 9.10 -4.56 -3.48
C ALA A 32 9.36 -3.16 -4.05
N SER A 33 10.56 -2.59 -3.83
CA SER A 33 10.98 -1.32 -4.43
C SER A 33 11.00 -1.38 -5.94
N LEU A 34 11.54 -2.45 -6.53
CA LEU A 34 11.61 -2.63 -7.97
C LEU A 34 10.21 -2.62 -8.57
N TYR A 35 9.29 -3.41 -8.01
CA TYR A 35 7.88 -3.41 -8.42
C TYR A 35 7.23 -2.04 -8.27
N ALA A 36 7.52 -1.31 -7.20
CA ALA A 36 6.97 0.02 -6.98
C ALA A 36 7.48 1.04 -8.00
N VAL A 37 8.78 1.06 -8.31
CA VAL A 37 9.36 2.05 -9.24
C VAL A 37 8.99 1.77 -10.69
N THR A 38 8.78 0.50 -11.07
CA THR A 38 8.39 0.14 -12.45
C THR A 38 6.89 0.03 -12.67
N ALA A 39 6.06 0.32 -11.66
CA ALA A 39 4.62 0.05 -11.69
C ALA A 39 3.87 0.81 -12.80
N TRP A 40 4.38 1.99 -13.21
CA TRP A 40 3.76 2.80 -14.24
C TRP A 40 4.15 2.32 -15.65
N GLU A 41 5.43 2.01 -15.84
CA GLU A 41 6.03 1.60 -17.11
C GLU A 41 5.68 0.15 -17.45
N TYR A 42 5.69 -0.72 -16.43
CA TYR A 42 5.50 -2.16 -16.56
C TYR A 42 4.50 -2.68 -15.52
N PRO A 43 3.18 -2.48 -15.72
CA PRO A 43 2.16 -2.99 -14.79
C PRO A 43 2.23 -4.50 -14.55
N ASN A 44 2.73 -5.26 -15.54
CA ASN A 44 2.95 -6.71 -15.49
C ASN A 44 4.44 -7.08 -15.35
N PHE A 45 5.22 -6.27 -14.63
CA PHE A 45 6.65 -6.47 -14.44
C PHE A 45 6.98 -7.89 -13.94
N GLY A 46 8.04 -8.45 -14.51
CA GLY A 46 8.58 -9.75 -14.10
C GLY A 46 7.79 -10.94 -14.62
N THR A 47 7.01 -10.81 -15.70
CA THR A 47 6.41 -11.98 -16.36
C THR A 47 7.49 -12.87 -16.96
N ILE A 48 7.49 -14.15 -16.57
CA ILE A 48 8.46 -15.17 -17.00
C ILE A 48 7.90 -15.95 -18.21
N GLY A 49 6.61 -16.23 -18.21
CA GLY A 49 5.93 -16.96 -19.28
C GLY A 49 4.51 -17.36 -18.89
N THR A 50 3.79 -18.00 -19.82
CA THR A 50 2.42 -18.49 -19.59
C THR A 50 2.38 -20.01 -19.68
N PHE A 51 1.85 -20.66 -18.65
CA PHE A 51 1.75 -22.13 -18.56
C PHE A 51 0.32 -22.51 -18.18
N GLY A 52 -0.35 -23.31 -19.02
CA GLY A 52 -1.73 -23.75 -18.75
C GLY A 52 -2.73 -22.60 -18.60
N GLY A 53 -2.51 -21.48 -19.29
CA GLY A 53 -3.33 -20.25 -19.16
C GLY A 53 -3.01 -19.39 -17.93
N THR A 54 -2.07 -19.81 -17.07
CA THR A 54 -1.58 -19.02 -15.95
C THR A 54 -0.31 -18.28 -16.36
N THR A 55 -0.32 -16.95 -16.24
CA THR A 55 0.90 -16.15 -16.37
C THR A 55 1.73 -16.35 -15.11
N ILE A 56 2.99 -16.78 -15.24
CA ILE A 56 3.92 -16.89 -14.12
C ILE A 56 4.79 -15.65 -14.10
N THR A 57 4.85 -15.00 -12.94
CA THR A 57 5.63 -13.80 -12.70
C THR A 57 6.64 -14.01 -11.57
N LEU A 58 7.67 -13.17 -11.51
CA LEU A 58 8.62 -13.12 -10.39
C LEU A 58 7.91 -12.89 -9.04
N GLY A 59 6.79 -12.15 -9.06
CA GLY A 59 5.92 -11.95 -7.91
C GLY A 59 5.31 -13.24 -7.38
N ASP A 60 4.96 -14.20 -8.25
CA ASP A 60 4.37 -15.48 -7.85
C ASP A 60 5.41 -16.30 -7.08
N GLY A 61 6.65 -16.36 -7.59
CA GLY A 61 7.77 -17.02 -6.91
C GLY A 61 8.10 -16.37 -5.57
N LEU A 62 8.09 -15.03 -5.50
CA LEU A 62 8.29 -14.30 -4.25
C LEU A 62 7.17 -14.58 -3.26
N ALA A 63 5.91 -14.49 -3.66
CA ALA A 63 4.76 -14.70 -2.77
C ALA A 63 4.76 -16.11 -2.17
N VAL A 64 4.99 -17.15 -2.99
CA VAL A 64 5.15 -18.53 -2.51
C VAL A 64 6.31 -18.62 -1.53
N SER A 65 7.47 -18.04 -1.86
CA SER A 65 8.64 -18.04 -0.98
C SER A 65 8.36 -17.39 0.37
N LEU A 66 7.65 -16.25 0.38
CA LEU A 66 7.26 -15.52 1.58
C LEU A 66 6.24 -16.29 2.42
N ILE A 67 5.23 -16.88 1.78
CA ILE A 67 4.22 -17.71 2.48
C ILE A 67 4.91 -18.91 3.14
N VAL A 68 5.74 -19.66 2.40
CA VAL A 68 6.44 -20.82 2.95
C VAL A 68 7.41 -20.42 4.05
N ALA A 69 8.18 -19.34 3.87
CA ALA A 69 9.03 -18.79 4.92
C ALA A 69 8.22 -18.41 6.18
N GLY A 70 7.06 -17.79 5.99
CA GLY A 70 6.15 -17.45 7.08
C GLY A 70 5.61 -18.67 7.81
N LEU A 71 5.26 -19.74 7.09
CA LEU A 71 4.77 -21.01 7.66
C LEU A 71 5.83 -21.67 8.53
N LEU A 72 7.09 -21.67 8.09
CA LEU A 72 8.21 -22.23 8.87
C LEU A 72 8.40 -21.51 10.21
N ASP A 73 8.03 -20.23 10.28
CA ASP A 73 8.16 -19.37 11.47
C ASP A 73 6.78 -19.06 12.13
N ALA A 74 5.72 -19.79 11.78
CA ALA A 74 4.33 -19.48 12.17
C ALA A 74 4.08 -19.45 13.69
N ARG A 75 4.90 -20.17 14.48
CA ARG A 75 4.84 -20.16 15.95
C ARG A 75 4.97 -18.76 16.54
N ALA A 76 5.67 -17.85 15.84
CA ALA A 76 5.81 -16.46 16.27
C ALA A 76 4.47 -15.70 16.24
N VAL A 77 3.56 -16.01 15.32
CA VAL A 77 2.25 -15.32 15.20
C VAL A 77 1.37 -15.60 16.41
N VAL A 78 1.32 -16.86 16.85
CA VAL A 78 0.57 -17.27 18.04
C VAL A 78 1.07 -16.51 19.28
N ARG A 79 2.38 -16.26 19.35
CA ARG A 79 3.01 -15.47 20.41
C ARG A 79 2.85 -13.96 20.25
N ARG A 80 2.48 -13.44 19.08
CA ARG A 80 2.41 -11.99 18.78
C ARG A 80 0.98 -11.44 18.67
N PHE A 81 -0.01 -12.28 18.41
CA PHE A 81 -1.41 -11.86 18.25
C PHE A 81 -2.34 -12.50 19.28
N PRO A 82 -3.43 -11.81 19.68
CA PRO A 82 -4.43 -12.42 20.55
C PRO A 82 -5.07 -13.61 19.83
N PRO A 83 -5.52 -14.66 20.55
CA PRO A 83 -6.10 -15.86 19.92
C PRO A 83 -7.18 -15.54 18.90
N VAL A 84 -8.05 -14.56 19.19
CA VAL A 84 -9.11 -14.11 18.27
C VAL A 84 -8.56 -13.63 16.93
N ALA A 85 -7.46 -12.86 16.91
CA ALA A 85 -6.86 -12.39 15.66
C ALA A 85 -6.14 -13.52 14.90
N VAL A 86 -5.57 -14.50 15.62
CA VAL A 86 -4.98 -15.70 15.01
C VAL A 86 -6.06 -16.55 14.34
N ILE A 87 -7.18 -16.77 15.03
CA ILE A 87 -8.34 -17.51 14.50
C ILE A 87 -8.91 -16.77 13.29
N ALA A 88 -9.11 -15.45 13.37
CA ALA A 88 -9.57 -14.65 12.25
C ALA A 88 -8.61 -14.75 11.04
N GLY A 89 -7.30 -14.70 11.26
CA GLY A 89 -6.31 -14.92 10.20
C GLY A 89 -6.38 -16.31 9.59
N ALA A 90 -6.56 -17.35 10.40
CA ALA A 90 -6.73 -18.72 9.92
C ALA A 90 -8.02 -18.89 9.09
N VAL A 91 -9.13 -18.28 9.52
CA VAL A 91 -10.39 -18.24 8.77
C VAL A 91 -10.20 -17.56 7.42
N LEU A 92 -9.53 -16.39 7.39
CA LEU A 92 -9.26 -15.66 6.14
C LEU A 92 -8.45 -16.52 5.15
N VAL A 93 -7.37 -17.15 5.62
CA VAL A 93 -6.55 -18.05 4.80
C VAL A 93 -7.35 -19.27 4.31
N ALA A 94 -8.19 -19.86 5.17
CA ALA A 94 -9.01 -21.00 4.81
C ALA A 94 -10.06 -20.63 3.75
N LEU A 95 -10.75 -19.50 3.90
CA LEU A 95 -11.74 -19.03 2.93
C LEU A 95 -11.09 -18.70 1.58
N LEU A 96 -9.94 -18.03 1.58
CA LEU A 96 -9.17 -17.78 0.37
C LEU A 96 -8.79 -19.09 -0.32
N ALA A 97 -8.31 -20.09 0.43
CA ALA A 97 -7.95 -21.40 -0.12
C ALA A 97 -9.18 -22.14 -0.68
N ILE A 98 -10.31 -22.14 0.03
CA ILE A 98 -11.56 -22.75 -0.43
C ILE A 98 -12.06 -22.08 -1.71
N SER A 99 -12.11 -20.74 -1.73
CA SER A 99 -12.52 -19.95 -2.88
C SER A 99 -11.61 -20.20 -4.09
N LEU A 100 -10.31 -20.37 -3.87
CA LEU A 100 -9.35 -20.69 -4.94
C LEU A 100 -9.52 -22.11 -5.46
N VAL A 101 -9.67 -23.11 -4.58
CA VAL A 101 -9.88 -24.51 -4.99
C VAL A 101 -11.19 -24.65 -5.77
N GLN A 102 -12.28 -24.06 -5.29
CA GLN A 102 -13.56 -24.03 -5.99
C GLN A 102 -13.46 -23.27 -7.32
N GLY A 103 -12.68 -22.19 -7.34
CA GLY A 103 -12.38 -21.42 -8.54
C GLY A 103 -11.64 -22.24 -9.59
N ILE A 104 -10.60 -22.97 -9.20
CA ILE A 104 -9.84 -23.86 -10.08
C ILE A 104 -10.75 -24.96 -10.64
N ALA A 105 -11.59 -25.56 -9.79
CA ALA A 105 -12.51 -26.62 -10.20
C ALA A 105 -13.58 -26.12 -11.19
N THR A 106 -14.06 -24.88 -11.02
CA THR A 106 -15.17 -24.32 -11.81
C THR A 106 -14.72 -23.56 -13.06
N PHE A 107 -13.69 -22.71 -12.94
CA PHE A 107 -13.24 -21.78 -13.99
C PHE A 107 -11.85 -22.11 -14.54
N GLY A 108 -11.20 -23.14 -14.01
CA GLY A 108 -9.87 -23.56 -14.42
C GLY A 108 -8.73 -22.80 -13.74
N LEU A 109 -7.52 -23.38 -13.83
CA LEU A 109 -6.32 -22.91 -13.14
C LEU A 109 -5.95 -21.47 -13.53
N GLY A 110 -5.94 -21.17 -14.83
CA GLY A 110 -5.53 -19.85 -15.36
C GLY A 110 -6.35 -18.71 -14.79
N VAL A 111 -7.68 -18.80 -14.91
CA VAL A 111 -8.59 -17.71 -14.51
C VAL A 111 -8.56 -17.52 -12.99
N ALA A 112 -8.70 -18.61 -12.22
CA ALA A 112 -8.78 -18.55 -10.77
C ALA A 112 -7.48 -18.04 -10.13
N VAL A 113 -6.32 -18.54 -10.56
CA VAL A 113 -5.01 -18.14 -9.99
C VAL A 113 -4.66 -16.70 -10.35
N ASN A 114 -4.90 -16.28 -11.59
CA ASN A 114 -4.62 -14.91 -12.01
C ASN A 114 -5.44 -13.89 -11.19
N GLU A 115 -6.68 -14.23 -10.86
CA GLU A 115 -7.53 -13.38 -10.02
C GLU A 115 -7.10 -13.38 -8.55
N ALA A 116 -6.80 -14.57 -7.99
CA ALA A 116 -6.38 -14.72 -6.58
C ALA A 116 -5.01 -14.11 -6.28
N ARG A 117 -4.16 -13.91 -7.29
CA ARG A 117 -2.79 -13.41 -7.17
C ARG A 117 -2.66 -12.19 -6.27
N GLY A 118 -3.53 -11.18 -6.44
CA GLY A 118 -3.48 -9.96 -5.65
C GLY A 118 -3.61 -10.21 -4.14
N PHE A 119 -4.47 -11.17 -3.76
CA PHE A 119 -4.64 -11.58 -2.37
C PHE A 119 -3.44 -12.38 -1.86
N LEU A 120 -2.94 -13.32 -2.65
CA LEU A 120 -1.78 -14.14 -2.29
C LEU A 120 -0.53 -13.29 -2.06
N TYR A 121 -0.33 -12.23 -2.84
CA TYR A 121 0.82 -11.34 -2.69
C TYR A 121 0.73 -10.51 -1.40
N VAL A 122 -0.44 -9.94 -1.14
CA VAL A 122 -0.71 -9.19 0.11
C VAL A 122 -0.58 -10.11 1.33
N LEU A 123 -1.15 -11.31 1.26
CA LEU A 123 -1.05 -12.31 2.31
C LEU A 123 0.41 -12.71 2.54
N GLY A 124 1.16 -13.01 1.48
CA GLY A 124 2.55 -13.45 1.57
C GLY A 124 3.44 -12.43 2.25
N ILE A 125 3.40 -11.16 1.84
CA ILE A 125 4.24 -10.12 2.44
C ILE A 125 3.85 -9.81 3.88
N LEU A 126 2.54 -9.76 4.20
CA LEU A 126 2.08 -9.51 5.56
C LEU A 126 2.42 -10.68 6.48
N PHE A 127 2.13 -11.91 6.05
CA PHE A 127 2.36 -13.12 6.83
C PHE A 127 3.85 -13.32 7.13
N TRP A 128 4.69 -13.26 6.09
CA TRP A 128 6.16 -13.32 6.26
C TRP A 128 6.68 -12.24 7.21
N ALA A 129 6.20 -11.01 7.06
CA ALA A 129 6.71 -9.91 7.87
C ALA A 129 6.29 -10.06 9.34
N VAL A 130 5.09 -10.55 9.66
CA VAL A 130 4.66 -10.69 11.06
C VAL A 130 5.24 -11.91 11.78
N THR A 131 5.62 -12.96 11.06
CA THR A 131 6.20 -14.20 11.62
C THR A 131 7.69 -14.08 11.92
N ARG A 132 8.43 -13.27 11.14
CA ARG A 132 9.89 -13.15 11.32
C ARG A 132 10.30 -12.28 12.52
N PRO A 133 11.52 -12.47 13.05
CA PRO A 133 12.10 -11.56 14.03
C PRO A 133 12.49 -10.21 13.39
N TRP A 134 12.24 -9.14 14.14
CA TRP A 134 12.58 -7.76 13.74
C TRP A 134 13.45 -7.08 14.80
N PRO A 135 14.78 -7.30 14.73
CA PRO A 135 15.72 -6.52 15.55
C PRO A 135 15.52 -5.02 15.34
N ARG A 136 15.72 -4.21 16.38
CA ARG A 136 15.56 -2.75 16.30
C ARG A 136 16.38 -2.12 15.18
N SER A 137 17.60 -2.62 14.96
CA SER A 137 18.47 -2.19 13.86
C SER A 137 17.84 -2.42 12.49
N GLU A 138 17.14 -3.53 12.31
CA GLU A 138 16.49 -3.90 11.05
C GLU A 138 15.20 -3.12 10.81
N VAL A 139 14.43 -2.80 11.86
CA VAL A 139 13.27 -1.88 11.74
C VAL A 139 13.72 -0.49 11.29
N VAL A 140 14.76 0.07 11.93
CA VAL A 140 15.31 1.37 11.55
C VAL A 140 15.91 1.33 10.14
N TYR A 141 16.56 0.22 9.77
CA TYR A 141 17.05 0.02 8.40
C TYR A 141 15.90 0.02 7.40
N ALA A 142 14.84 -0.76 7.64
CA ALA A 142 13.69 -0.83 6.75
C ALA A 142 13.00 0.53 6.59
N GLU A 143 12.80 1.29 7.68
CA GLU A 143 12.26 2.65 7.60
C GLU A 143 13.14 3.58 6.77
N LYS A 144 14.46 3.60 7.01
CA LYS A 144 15.40 4.41 6.23
C LYS A 144 15.43 3.98 4.78
N PHE A 145 15.37 2.68 4.51
CA PHE A 145 15.34 2.12 3.17
C PHE A 145 14.08 2.57 2.43
N LEU A 146 12.91 2.45 3.05
CA LEU A 146 11.65 2.92 2.50
C LEU A 146 11.71 4.43 2.21
N VAL A 147 12.15 5.23 3.17
CA VAL A 147 12.25 6.69 3.00
C VAL A 147 13.26 7.08 1.92
N ILE A 148 14.47 6.53 1.95
CA ILE A 148 15.55 6.95 1.04
C ILE A 148 15.38 6.28 -0.33
N VAL A 149 15.34 4.95 -0.38
CA VAL A 149 15.34 4.22 -1.65
C VAL A 149 13.99 4.32 -2.33
N GLN A 150 12.90 4.00 -1.64
CA GLN A 150 11.57 4.06 -2.27
C GLN A 150 11.06 5.49 -2.41
N GLY A 151 11.14 6.30 -1.34
CA GLY A 151 10.67 7.67 -1.37
C GLY A 151 11.38 8.52 -2.41
N VAL A 152 12.72 8.56 -2.39
CA VAL A 152 13.48 9.33 -3.40
C VAL A 152 13.38 8.67 -4.77
N GLY A 153 13.41 7.33 -4.86
CA GLY A 153 13.27 6.62 -6.13
C GLY A 153 11.96 6.98 -6.85
N LEU A 154 10.84 7.02 -6.13
CA LEU A 154 9.55 7.43 -6.70
C LEU A 154 9.49 8.92 -7.06
N CYS A 155 10.19 9.79 -6.33
CA CYS A 155 10.35 11.20 -6.75
C CYS A 155 11.16 11.30 -8.05
N VAL A 156 12.19 10.49 -8.24
CA VAL A 156 12.95 10.43 -9.49
C VAL A 156 12.08 9.94 -10.64
N VAL A 157 11.29 8.88 -10.44
CA VAL A 157 10.31 8.38 -11.42
C VAL A 157 9.29 9.47 -11.76
N GLY A 158 8.69 10.11 -10.75
CA GLY A 158 7.75 11.21 -10.98
C GLY A 158 8.37 12.38 -11.73
N LEU A 159 9.62 12.75 -11.41
CA LEU A 159 10.34 13.82 -12.11
C LEU A 159 10.61 13.44 -13.57
N TYR A 160 11.01 12.20 -13.81
CA TYR A 160 11.20 11.66 -15.15
C TYR A 160 9.90 11.74 -15.96
N HIS A 161 8.76 11.30 -15.41
CA HIS A 161 7.48 11.39 -16.09
C HIS A 161 7.04 12.82 -16.37
N VAL A 162 7.21 13.73 -15.41
CA VAL A 162 6.91 15.15 -15.62
C VAL A 162 7.82 15.75 -16.70
N ALA A 163 9.11 15.44 -16.71
CA ALA A 163 10.04 15.94 -17.70
C ALA A 163 9.77 15.36 -19.10
N ARG A 164 9.34 14.10 -19.19
CA ARG A 164 9.14 13.37 -20.44
C ARG A 164 7.77 13.63 -21.07
N TYR A 165 6.73 13.68 -20.26
CA TYR A 165 5.33 13.70 -20.69
C TYR A 165 4.59 14.96 -20.26
N GLY A 166 5.22 15.84 -19.50
CA GLY A 166 4.59 17.01 -18.90
C GLY A 166 3.76 16.68 -17.66
N LEU A 167 3.18 17.72 -17.06
CA LEU A 167 2.13 17.57 -16.05
C LEU A 167 0.81 17.30 -16.78
N GLY A 168 0.60 16.05 -17.18
CA GLY A 168 -0.61 15.62 -17.84
C GLY A 168 -1.84 15.67 -16.93
N GLY A 169 -3.00 15.69 -17.56
CA GLY A 169 -4.30 15.72 -16.94
C GLY A 169 -4.85 14.40 -16.46
N THR A 170 -6.01 14.46 -15.80
CA THR A 170 -6.72 13.23 -15.34
C THR A 170 -7.49 12.52 -16.45
N ALA A 171 -7.77 13.21 -17.55
CA ALA A 171 -8.39 12.67 -18.75
C ALA A 171 -7.37 12.36 -19.87
N ASP A 172 -6.13 12.79 -19.69
CA ASP A 172 -5.06 12.57 -20.66
C ASP A 172 -4.55 11.14 -20.59
N PHE A 173 -4.39 10.54 -21.76
CA PHE A 173 -3.70 9.26 -21.91
C PHE A 173 -2.42 9.49 -22.70
N VAL A 174 -1.35 8.87 -22.22
CA VAL A 174 -0.04 8.94 -22.87
C VAL A 174 0.19 7.64 -23.63
N LEU A 175 0.61 7.77 -24.88
CA LEU A 175 1.09 6.65 -25.68
C LEU A 175 2.44 6.18 -25.13
N VAL A 176 2.48 4.96 -24.61
CA VAL A 176 3.72 4.30 -24.20
C VAL A 176 3.96 3.16 -25.18
N SER A 177 5.06 3.21 -25.92
CA SER A 177 5.43 2.19 -26.92
C SER A 177 4.38 1.94 -28.01
N GLY A 178 3.61 2.97 -28.39
CA GLY A 178 2.62 2.90 -29.48
C GLY A 178 1.21 2.47 -29.06
N GLU A 179 0.99 2.13 -27.78
CA GLU A 179 -0.34 1.80 -27.24
C GLU A 179 -0.78 2.83 -26.18
N LEU A 180 -2.07 3.19 -26.19
CA LEU A 180 -2.69 4.03 -25.15
C LEU A 180 -2.76 3.21 -23.86
N SER A 181 -1.73 3.30 -23.02
CA SER A 181 -1.58 2.38 -21.89
C SER A 181 -1.78 3.04 -20.53
N GLN A 182 -1.42 4.33 -20.38
CA GLN A 182 -1.36 4.96 -19.05
C GLN A 182 -1.98 6.35 -19.00
N THR A 183 -2.52 6.71 -17.83
CA THR A 183 -2.97 8.07 -17.54
C THR A 183 -1.79 9.03 -17.54
N GLY A 184 -1.99 10.29 -17.95
CA GLY A 184 -0.97 11.35 -17.96
C GLY A 184 -0.46 11.79 -16.58
N ARG A 185 -0.88 11.10 -15.51
CA ARG A 185 -0.45 11.37 -14.14
C ARG A 185 1.00 10.92 -13.93
N PRO A 186 1.83 11.72 -13.24
CA PRO A 186 3.23 11.37 -12.99
C PRO A 186 3.44 10.07 -12.22
N LEU A 187 2.48 9.66 -11.40
CA LEU A 187 2.55 8.45 -10.58
C LEU A 187 1.19 7.75 -10.55
N VAL A 188 1.19 6.42 -10.58
CA VAL A 188 -0.03 5.63 -10.34
C VAL A 188 -0.47 5.73 -8.87
N SER A 189 -1.74 5.42 -8.59
CA SER A 189 -2.31 5.61 -7.24
C SER A 189 -1.57 4.84 -6.14
N GLY A 190 -1.06 3.65 -6.43
CA GLY A 190 -0.24 2.88 -5.50
C GLY A 190 1.10 3.55 -5.18
N GLN A 191 1.75 4.18 -6.17
CA GLN A 191 3.04 4.85 -6.00
C GLN A 191 2.86 6.11 -5.15
N ALA A 192 1.80 6.88 -5.42
CA ALA A 192 1.45 8.04 -4.61
C ALA A 192 1.08 7.66 -3.16
N LEU A 193 0.38 6.55 -2.94
CA LEU A 193 0.16 6.01 -1.59
C LEU A 193 1.48 5.66 -0.91
N LEU A 194 2.39 5.00 -1.63
CA LEU A 194 3.69 4.63 -1.08
C LEU A 194 4.53 5.84 -0.69
N LEU A 195 4.49 6.93 -1.47
CA LEU A 195 5.09 8.21 -1.08
C LEU A 195 4.47 8.77 0.19
N THR A 196 3.15 8.65 0.37
CA THR A 196 2.47 9.07 1.61
C THR A 196 2.94 8.23 2.81
N LEU A 197 3.11 6.92 2.64
CA LEU A 197 3.69 6.03 3.65
C LEU A 197 5.15 6.42 3.96
N CYS A 198 5.96 6.70 2.95
CA CYS A 198 7.33 7.19 3.12
C CYS A 198 7.36 8.54 3.85
N ALA A 199 6.41 9.43 3.59
CA ALA A 199 6.29 10.72 4.28
C ALA A 199 6.01 10.53 5.78
N VAL A 200 5.09 9.61 6.14
CA VAL A 200 4.82 9.24 7.54
C VAL A 200 6.07 8.68 8.21
N LEU A 201 6.79 7.78 7.54
CA LEU A 201 8.03 7.19 8.06
C LEU A 201 9.16 8.22 8.18
N ALA A 202 9.25 9.19 7.27
CA ALA A 202 10.22 10.29 7.37
C ALA A 202 9.96 11.14 8.63
N LEU A 203 8.70 11.45 8.94
CA LEU A 203 8.35 12.16 10.17
C LEU A 203 8.64 11.32 11.43
N ARG A 204 8.42 10.01 11.39
CA ARG A 204 8.81 9.08 12.47
C ARG A 204 10.33 9.09 12.70
N LEU A 205 11.12 9.08 11.63
CA LEU A 205 12.58 9.18 11.69
C LEU A 205 13.03 10.55 12.21
N TRP A 206 12.37 11.63 11.81
CA TRP A 206 12.61 12.96 12.36
C TRP A 206 12.36 13.00 13.87
N GLN A 207 11.26 12.42 14.35
CA GLN A 207 10.98 12.37 15.80
C GLN A 207 12.09 11.63 16.57
N ARG A 208 12.69 10.59 15.98
CA ARG A 208 13.74 9.79 16.62
C ARG A 208 15.09 10.49 16.77
N ASN A 209 15.46 11.37 15.84
CA ASN A 209 16.82 11.92 15.79
C ASN A 209 16.89 13.44 15.56
N ALA A 210 15.74 14.11 15.45
CA ALA A 210 15.59 15.55 15.19
C ALA A 210 16.30 16.09 13.93
N GLN A 211 16.77 15.24 13.02
CA GLN A 211 17.53 15.70 11.85
C GLN A 211 16.61 16.33 10.80
N THR A 212 16.90 17.57 10.41
CA THR A 212 16.07 18.36 9.48
C THR A 212 15.92 17.73 8.11
N ARG A 213 16.88 16.92 7.63
CA ARG A 213 16.78 16.21 6.35
C ARG A 213 15.51 15.38 6.19
N TRP A 214 14.99 14.82 7.28
CA TRP A 214 13.77 14.01 7.23
C TRP A 214 12.52 14.87 7.02
N VAL A 215 12.52 16.11 7.50
CA VAL A 215 11.45 17.09 7.24
C VAL A 215 11.48 17.56 5.79
N TRP A 216 12.68 17.75 5.24
CA TRP A 216 12.86 18.08 3.81
C TRP A 216 12.35 16.95 2.91
N LEU A 217 12.69 15.69 3.23
CA LEU A 217 12.18 14.53 2.49
C LEU A 217 10.67 14.40 2.62
N PHE A 218 10.10 14.62 3.81
CA PHE A 218 8.65 14.70 3.97
C PHE A 218 8.00 15.74 3.05
N GLY A 219 8.54 16.97 3.02
CA GLY A 219 8.04 18.03 2.15
C GLY A 219 8.14 17.65 0.67
N LEU A 220 9.27 17.10 0.24
CA LEU A 220 9.49 16.62 -1.13
C LEU A 220 8.46 15.54 -1.52
N PHE A 221 8.23 14.54 -0.66
CA PHE A 221 7.26 13.48 -0.95
C PHE A 221 5.85 14.04 -1.04
N MET A 222 5.47 14.97 -0.16
CA MET A 222 4.16 15.61 -0.21
C MET A 222 3.95 16.44 -1.48
N VAL A 223 4.98 17.10 -1.99
CA VAL A 223 4.92 17.78 -3.30
C VAL A 223 4.58 16.79 -4.40
N PHE A 224 5.27 15.64 -4.47
CA PHE A 224 4.97 14.61 -5.48
C PHE A 224 3.60 13.94 -5.28
N VAL A 225 3.14 13.78 -4.04
CA VAL A 225 1.77 13.32 -3.75
C VAL A 225 0.74 14.30 -4.30
N ILE A 226 0.93 15.60 -4.10
CA ILE A 226 0.06 16.64 -4.66
C ILE A 226 0.12 16.60 -6.18
N VAL A 227 1.33 16.62 -6.75
CA VAL A 227 1.56 16.62 -8.21
C VAL A 227 1.03 15.37 -8.92
N SER A 228 0.91 14.24 -8.21
CA SER A 228 0.35 13.00 -8.78
C SER A 228 -1.14 13.06 -9.13
N GLN A 229 -1.89 14.07 -8.64
CA GLN A 229 -3.32 14.26 -8.92
C GLN A 229 -4.21 13.05 -8.51
N GLN A 230 -3.80 12.31 -7.46
CA GLN A 230 -4.53 11.15 -6.95
C GLN A 230 -5.46 11.55 -5.80
N ARG A 231 -6.72 11.91 -6.10
CA ARG A 231 -7.73 12.37 -5.12
C ARG A 231 -7.80 11.55 -3.83
N THR A 232 -7.92 10.22 -3.93
CA THR A 232 -7.99 9.35 -2.75
C THR A 232 -6.70 9.43 -1.93
N VAL A 233 -5.55 9.54 -2.57
CA VAL A 233 -4.27 9.68 -1.86
C VAL A 233 -4.20 11.03 -1.16
N TRP A 234 -4.75 12.10 -1.75
CA TRP A 234 -4.89 13.39 -1.05
C TRP A 234 -5.79 13.29 0.18
N LEU A 235 -6.95 12.64 0.05
CA LEU A 235 -7.85 12.39 1.19
C LEU A 235 -7.17 11.51 2.26
N THR A 236 -6.36 10.54 1.83
CA THR A 236 -5.58 9.68 2.71
C THR A 236 -4.52 10.48 3.46
N ALA A 237 -3.77 11.34 2.76
CA ALA A 237 -2.78 12.23 3.36
C ALA A 237 -3.44 13.23 4.32
N LEU A 238 -4.64 13.74 4.02
CA LEU A 238 -5.42 14.58 4.91
C LEU A 238 -5.87 13.84 6.17
N ALA A 239 -6.39 12.61 6.04
CA ALA A 239 -6.77 11.79 7.18
C ALA A 239 -5.56 11.50 8.10
N VAL A 240 -4.41 11.19 7.51
CA VAL A 240 -3.13 11.05 8.24
C VAL A 240 -2.72 12.36 8.92
N ALA A 241 -2.84 13.50 8.24
CA ALA A 241 -2.53 14.80 8.80
C ALA A 241 -3.38 15.09 10.03
N ILE A 242 -4.69 14.82 9.97
CA ILE A 242 -5.61 14.97 11.10
C ILE A 242 -5.16 14.09 12.28
N VAL A 243 -4.84 12.81 12.03
CA VAL A 243 -4.35 11.90 13.07
C VAL A 243 -3.07 12.44 13.73
N LEU A 244 -2.11 12.89 12.93
CA LEU A 244 -0.85 13.45 13.42
C LEU A 244 -1.03 14.82 14.12
N LEU A 245 -2.01 15.63 13.72
CA LEU A 245 -2.34 16.90 14.38
C LEU A 245 -3.05 16.70 15.71
N VAL A 246 -3.90 15.68 15.83
CA VAL A 246 -4.63 15.38 17.07
C VAL A 246 -3.72 14.67 18.09
N ARG A 247 -2.90 13.72 17.63
CA ARG A 247 -2.16 12.79 18.51
C ARG A 247 -0.64 12.97 18.49
N GLY A 248 -0.10 13.72 17.54
CA GLY A 248 1.33 13.91 17.41
C GLY A 248 1.95 14.76 18.52
N PRO A 249 3.27 14.64 18.76
CA PRO A 249 4.00 15.50 19.69
C PRO A 249 3.82 16.99 19.36
N ARG A 250 3.85 17.88 20.36
CA ARG A 250 3.66 19.34 20.17
C ARG A 250 4.58 19.93 19.09
N ALA A 251 5.86 19.55 19.10
CA ALA A 251 6.83 19.99 18.09
C ALA A 251 6.46 19.54 16.67
N LEU A 252 5.90 18.32 16.51
CA LEU A 252 5.40 17.84 15.22
C LEU A 252 4.21 18.68 14.77
N ARG A 253 3.23 18.91 15.65
CA ARG A 253 2.01 19.66 15.34
C ARG A 253 2.33 21.07 14.84
N GLN A 254 3.25 21.77 15.50
CA GLN A 254 3.69 23.10 15.08
C GLN A 254 4.31 23.09 13.67
N LYS A 255 5.19 22.13 13.39
CA LYS A 255 5.80 22.00 12.06
C LYS A 255 4.79 21.61 10.99
N LEU A 256 3.86 20.70 11.30
CA LEU A 256 2.82 20.29 10.36
C LEU A 256 1.91 21.47 10.02
N VAL A 257 1.48 22.28 11.00
CA VAL A 257 0.66 23.47 10.72
C VAL A 257 1.40 24.43 9.79
N LEU A 258 2.69 24.69 10.03
CA LEU A 258 3.50 25.55 9.17
C LEU A 258 3.65 24.98 7.76
N LEU A 259 3.91 23.67 7.66
CA LEU A 259 4.19 23.01 6.38
C LEU A 259 2.91 22.82 5.55
N PHE A 260 1.80 22.45 6.18
CA PHE A 260 0.48 22.45 5.52
C PHE A 260 0.04 23.85 5.15
N GLY A 261 0.25 24.85 6.02
CA GLY A 261 0.02 26.25 5.70
C GLY A 261 0.84 26.69 4.47
N ALA A 262 2.13 26.34 4.42
CA ALA A 262 3.00 26.66 3.29
C ALA A 262 2.60 25.93 2.00
N LEU A 263 2.19 24.66 2.07
CA LEU A 263 1.69 23.92 0.90
C LEU A 263 0.37 24.47 0.39
N LEU A 264 -0.54 24.88 1.29
CA LEU A 264 -1.84 25.42 0.94
C LEU A 264 -1.70 26.83 0.35
N VAL A 265 -0.92 27.71 1.00
CA VAL A 265 -0.59 29.04 0.48
C VAL A 265 0.22 28.93 -0.81
N GLY A 266 1.22 28.06 -0.88
CA GLY A 266 2.00 27.83 -2.09
C GLY A 266 1.14 27.30 -3.24
N GLY A 267 0.23 26.37 -2.97
CA GLY A 267 -0.73 25.87 -3.95
C GLY A 267 -1.68 26.96 -4.46
N VAL A 268 -2.20 27.80 -3.56
CA VAL A 268 -3.05 28.95 -3.92
C VAL A 268 -2.28 30.00 -4.72
N LEU A 269 -1.05 30.33 -4.32
CA LEU A 269 -0.20 31.30 -5.02
C LEU A 269 0.21 30.81 -6.41
N VAL A 270 0.60 29.54 -6.55
CA VAL A 270 0.89 28.94 -7.87
C VAL A 270 -0.37 28.95 -8.73
N SER A 271 -1.53 28.61 -8.17
CA SER A 271 -2.81 28.65 -8.89
C SER A 271 -3.20 30.07 -9.32
N ALA A 272 -2.96 31.08 -8.48
CA ALA A 272 -3.29 32.48 -8.75
C ALA A 272 -2.32 33.15 -9.74
N VAL A 273 -1.04 32.77 -9.72
CA VAL A 273 -0.03 33.28 -10.67
C VAL A 273 -0.18 32.66 -12.06
N GLN A 274 -0.72 31.44 -12.13
CA GLN A 274 -0.85 30.68 -13.39
C GLN A 274 -2.26 30.68 -14.00
N SER A 275 -3.27 31.26 -13.31
CA SER A 275 -4.66 31.34 -13.78
C SER A 275 -4.86 32.29 -14.97
N SER A 276 -3.86 33.09 -15.33
CA SER A 276 -3.90 33.97 -16.48
C SER A 276 -3.30 33.36 -17.76
N THR A 277 -2.75 32.14 -17.74
CA THR A 277 -2.08 31.57 -18.93
C THR A 277 -1.91 30.05 -19.03
N SER A 278 -2.29 29.20 -18.05
CA SER A 278 -1.91 27.77 -18.09
C SER A 278 -3.05 26.74 -17.96
N SER A 279 -2.92 25.63 -18.70
CA SER A 279 -3.76 24.42 -18.61
C SER A 279 -3.62 23.66 -17.27
N ILE A 280 -2.53 23.87 -16.54
CA ILE A 280 -2.19 23.13 -15.31
C ILE A 280 -3.20 23.41 -14.19
N VAL A 281 -3.57 24.67 -13.95
CA VAL A 281 -4.55 25.02 -12.90
C VAL A 281 -5.93 24.45 -13.23
N ALA A 282 -6.31 24.44 -14.51
CA ALA A 282 -7.55 23.83 -14.97
C ALA A 282 -7.56 22.30 -14.78
N GLU A 283 -6.43 21.62 -15.03
CA GLU A 283 -6.26 20.19 -14.75
C GLU A 283 -6.39 19.87 -13.26
N PHE A 284 -5.74 20.64 -12.39
CA PHE A 284 -5.86 20.47 -10.94
C PHE A 284 -7.28 20.74 -10.43
N ALA A 285 -7.92 21.82 -10.90
CA ALA A 285 -9.30 22.17 -10.52
C ALA A 285 -10.32 21.16 -11.06
N GLY A 286 -10.15 20.68 -12.29
CA GLY A 286 -10.98 19.62 -12.89
C GLY A 286 -10.81 18.29 -12.14
N SER A 287 -9.58 17.96 -11.75
CA SER A 287 -9.25 16.80 -10.92
C SER A 287 -9.90 16.89 -9.54
N ALA A 288 -9.91 18.07 -8.91
CA ALA A 288 -10.50 18.26 -7.59
C ALA A 288 -12.05 18.25 -7.61
N SER A 289 -12.68 18.78 -8.66
CA SER A 289 -14.13 19.01 -8.73
C SER A 289 -14.95 17.88 -9.39
N ASN A 290 -14.34 16.98 -10.17
CA ASN A 290 -15.07 15.94 -10.89
C ASN A 290 -15.54 14.79 -9.97
N THR A 291 -16.81 14.82 -9.58
CA THR A 291 -17.46 13.79 -8.74
C THR A 291 -17.96 12.57 -9.52
N GLY A 292 -18.09 12.65 -10.84
CA GLY A 292 -18.73 11.62 -11.67
C GLY A 292 -18.06 10.25 -11.57
N THR A 293 -16.75 10.21 -11.32
CA THR A 293 -16.00 8.96 -11.14
C THR A 293 -16.29 8.26 -9.81
N TYR A 294 -16.64 8.99 -8.74
CA TYR A 294 -17.02 8.38 -7.46
C TYR A 294 -18.44 7.83 -7.51
N SER A 295 -19.38 8.60 -8.06
CA SER A 295 -20.77 8.17 -8.25
C SER A 295 -20.86 6.90 -9.09
N ALA A 296 -20.11 6.84 -10.20
CA ALA A 296 -20.01 5.66 -11.03
C ALA A 296 -19.48 4.44 -10.25
N ARG A 297 -18.43 4.62 -9.42
CA ARG A 297 -17.90 3.55 -8.56
C ARG A 297 -18.92 3.09 -7.52
N LEU A 298 -19.64 4.00 -6.88
CA LEU A 298 -20.65 3.64 -5.88
C LEU A 298 -21.78 2.80 -6.49
N THR A 299 -22.35 3.24 -7.61
CA THR A 299 -23.38 2.48 -8.34
C THR A 299 -22.86 1.10 -8.77
N SER A 300 -21.61 1.07 -9.24
CA SER A 300 -20.88 -0.13 -9.64
C SER A 300 -20.67 -1.12 -8.50
N TRP A 301 -20.35 -0.65 -7.29
CA TRP A 301 -20.25 -1.48 -6.08
C TRP A 301 -21.61 -2.01 -5.63
N ILE A 302 -22.64 -1.16 -5.65
CA ILE A 302 -24.01 -1.56 -5.31
C ILE A 302 -24.47 -2.67 -6.26
N GLY A 303 -24.22 -2.54 -7.56
CA GLY A 303 -24.54 -3.58 -8.55
C GLY A 303 -23.90 -4.94 -8.23
N LEU A 304 -22.62 -4.96 -7.87
CA LEU A 304 -21.92 -6.19 -7.48
C LEU A 304 -22.49 -6.81 -6.18
N ILE A 305 -22.82 -5.98 -5.20
CA ILE A 305 -23.42 -6.45 -3.94
C ILE A 305 -24.81 -7.02 -4.19
N VAL A 306 -25.64 -6.35 -4.99
CA VAL A 306 -26.98 -6.84 -5.39
C VAL A 306 -26.87 -8.16 -6.14
N GLN A 307 -25.90 -8.30 -7.04
CA GLN A 307 -25.64 -9.57 -7.73
C GLN A 307 -25.27 -10.68 -6.72
N SER A 308 -24.34 -10.42 -5.80
CA SER A 308 -23.96 -11.39 -4.77
C SER A 308 -25.15 -11.81 -3.89
N VAL A 309 -26.04 -10.88 -3.55
CA VAL A 309 -27.29 -11.19 -2.83
C VAL A 309 -28.22 -12.05 -3.67
N GLY A 310 -28.35 -11.77 -4.97
CA GLY A 310 -29.15 -12.55 -5.91
C GLY A 310 -28.65 -13.98 -6.11
N GLU A 311 -27.35 -14.23 -5.95
CA GLU A 311 -26.74 -15.57 -5.99
C GLU A 311 -27.02 -16.41 -4.73
N GLY A 312 -27.46 -15.78 -3.64
CA GLY A 312 -27.99 -16.45 -2.45
C GLY A 312 -27.12 -16.33 -1.19
N VAL A 313 -27.66 -16.85 -0.07
CA VAL A 313 -27.10 -16.66 1.27
C VAL A 313 -25.68 -17.20 1.44
N LEU A 314 -25.34 -18.30 0.77
CA LEU A 314 -24.00 -18.89 0.86
C LEU A 314 -22.95 -17.99 0.22
N THR A 315 -23.24 -17.41 -0.95
CA THR A 315 -22.37 -16.43 -1.61
C THR A 315 -22.19 -15.18 -0.74
N VAL A 316 -23.26 -14.70 -0.10
CA VAL A 316 -23.16 -13.54 0.80
C VAL A 316 -22.26 -13.84 2.02
N LEU A 317 -22.35 -15.04 2.61
CA LEU A 317 -21.59 -15.38 3.81
C LEU A 317 -20.14 -15.78 3.53
N PHE A 318 -19.89 -16.53 2.45
CA PHE A 318 -18.60 -17.15 2.14
C PHE A 318 -17.91 -16.62 0.88
N GLY A 319 -18.59 -15.77 0.11
CA GLY A 319 -18.09 -15.20 -1.13
C GLY A 319 -18.29 -16.11 -2.35
N ALA A 320 -17.99 -15.56 -3.53
CA ALA A 320 -17.95 -16.32 -4.77
C ALA A 320 -16.53 -16.88 -5.03
N PRO A 321 -16.42 -18.04 -5.69
CA PRO A 321 -15.13 -18.62 -6.06
C PRO A 321 -14.29 -17.68 -6.95
N PHE A 322 -12.96 -17.75 -6.82
CA PHE A 322 -12.05 -17.03 -7.73
C PHE A 322 -12.25 -17.45 -9.18
N GLY A 323 -12.20 -16.51 -10.11
CA GLY A 323 -12.54 -16.74 -11.51
C GLY A 323 -13.99 -16.43 -11.86
N HIS A 324 -14.85 -16.21 -10.86
CA HIS A 324 -16.19 -15.67 -11.07
C HIS A 324 -16.18 -14.28 -11.73
N GLY A 325 -15.08 -13.53 -11.55
CA GLY A 325 -14.91 -12.21 -12.14
C GLY A 325 -15.81 -11.13 -11.52
N PHE A 326 -15.75 -9.94 -12.10
CA PHE A 326 -16.44 -8.74 -11.61
C PHE A 326 -17.34 -8.11 -12.68
N GLY A 327 -17.85 -8.95 -13.58
CA GLY A 327 -18.69 -8.57 -14.71
C GLY A 327 -19.94 -7.83 -14.26
N ARG A 328 -20.15 -6.61 -14.75
CA ARG A 328 -21.34 -5.79 -14.44
C ARG A 328 -21.55 -4.69 -15.48
N PHE A 329 -22.75 -4.12 -15.50
CA PHE A 329 -23.06 -2.93 -16.27
C PHE A 329 -22.77 -1.64 -15.47
N GLU A 330 -22.09 -0.68 -16.09
CA GLU A 330 -21.85 0.67 -15.56
C GLU A 330 -22.47 1.75 -16.47
N GLY A 331 -23.09 2.76 -15.88
CA GLY A 331 -23.61 3.93 -16.59
C GLY A 331 -24.65 3.57 -17.66
N VAL A 332 -24.41 4.00 -18.91
CA VAL A 332 -25.30 3.84 -20.08
C VAL A 332 -25.27 2.40 -20.64
N GLY A 333 -25.20 1.38 -19.78
CA GLY A 333 -25.19 -0.03 -20.20
C GLY A 333 -23.84 -0.57 -20.67
N ARG A 334 -22.71 0.04 -20.29
CA ARG A 334 -21.38 -0.49 -20.63
C ARG A 334 -21.04 -1.69 -19.75
N TRP A 335 -20.76 -2.85 -20.36
CA TRP A 335 -20.25 -4.01 -19.63
C TRP A 335 -18.77 -3.83 -19.26
N VAL A 336 -18.44 -4.06 -17.99
CA VAL A 336 -17.07 -3.99 -17.47
C VAL A 336 -16.76 -5.24 -16.65
N VAL A 337 -15.50 -5.67 -16.67
CA VAL A 337 -15.03 -6.90 -15.99
C VAL A 337 -13.88 -6.66 -15.01
N PHE A 338 -13.41 -5.41 -14.88
CA PHE A 338 -12.30 -5.06 -14.00
C PHE A 338 -12.71 -5.07 -12.52
N ALA A 339 -11.75 -5.33 -11.63
CA ALA A 339 -11.95 -5.35 -10.17
C ALA A 339 -12.54 -4.02 -9.64
N PRO A 340 -13.39 -4.04 -8.61
CA PRO A 340 -14.22 -2.89 -8.23
C PRO A 340 -13.46 -1.65 -7.74
N HIS A 341 -12.13 -1.69 -7.63
CA HIS A 341 -11.34 -0.62 -7.00
C HIS A 341 -11.87 -0.28 -5.59
N ASN A 342 -12.16 -1.29 -4.78
CA ASN A 342 -12.48 -1.16 -3.37
C ASN A 342 -12.06 -2.49 -2.71
N TRP A 343 -11.06 -2.42 -1.83
CA TRP A 343 -10.50 -3.60 -1.19
C TRP A 343 -11.54 -4.36 -0.37
N TYR A 344 -12.40 -3.64 0.37
CA TYR A 344 -13.44 -4.24 1.20
C TYR A 344 -14.50 -4.97 0.39
N VAL A 345 -14.96 -4.35 -0.71
CA VAL A 345 -15.89 -5.00 -1.64
C VAL A 345 -15.23 -6.21 -2.29
N THR A 346 -13.94 -6.11 -2.66
CA THR A 346 -13.22 -7.25 -3.25
C THR A 346 -13.11 -8.43 -2.28
N VAL A 347 -12.77 -8.17 -1.00
CA VAL A 347 -12.73 -9.19 0.05
C VAL A 347 -14.13 -9.79 0.28
N TYR A 348 -15.16 -8.95 0.39
CA TYR A 348 -16.56 -9.42 0.52
C TYR A 348 -16.97 -10.33 -0.65
N LEU A 349 -16.68 -9.96 -1.89
CA LEU A 349 -17.09 -10.75 -3.05
C LEU A 349 -16.35 -12.10 -3.20
N ARG A 350 -15.23 -12.31 -2.48
CA ARG A 350 -14.41 -13.53 -2.59
C ARG A 350 -14.36 -14.40 -1.34
N GLU A 351 -14.57 -13.79 -0.18
CA GLU A 351 -14.53 -14.45 1.12
C GLU A 351 -15.80 -14.17 1.95
N GLY A 352 -16.76 -13.43 1.39
CA GLY A 352 -18.05 -13.15 2.01
C GLY A 352 -17.98 -12.21 3.21
N LEU A 353 -19.11 -12.09 3.91
CA LEU A 353 -19.19 -11.36 5.17
C LEU A 353 -18.27 -11.95 6.25
N ILE A 354 -18.01 -13.26 6.22
CA ILE A 354 -17.14 -13.92 7.20
C ILE A 354 -15.68 -13.50 6.97
N GLY A 355 -15.18 -13.52 5.73
CA GLY A 355 -13.83 -13.07 5.40
C GLY A 355 -13.63 -11.58 5.67
N LEU A 356 -14.59 -10.74 5.25
CA LEU A 356 -14.57 -9.31 5.55
C LEU A 356 -14.55 -9.07 7.08
N GLY A 357 -15.40 -9.77 7.82
CA GLY A 357 -15.45 -9.70 9.28
C GLY A 357 -14.12 -10.12 9.92
N ALA A 358 -13.52 -11.22 9.46
CA ALA A 358 -12.23 -11.69 9.93
C ALA A 358 -11.11 -10.66 9.67
N MET A 359 -11.09 -10.04 8.49
CA MET A 359 -10.16 -8.94 8.20
C MET A 359 -10.37 -7.76 9.17
N LEU A 360 -11.61 -7.35 9.41
CA LEU A 360 -11.92 -6.25 10.33
C LEU A 360 -11.51 -6.57 11.78
N VAL A 361 -11.68 -7.82 12.22
CA VAL A 361 -11.23 -8.29 13.54
C VAL A 361 -9.71 -8.19 13.70
N ILE A 362 -8.94 -8.35 12.62
CA ILE A 362 -7.48 -8.18 12.65
C ILE A 362 -7.10 -6.69 12.69
N PHE A 363 -7.75 -5.86 11.87
CA PHE A 363 -7.34 -4.46 11.65
C PHE A 363 -7.91 -3.48 12.68
N LEU A 364 -9.21 -3.55 13.00
CA LEU A 364 -9.88 -2.54 13.83
C LEU A 364 -9.32 -2.46 15.25
N PRO A 365 -9.05 -3.56 15.97
CA PRO A 365 -8.47 -3.47 17.31
C PRO A 365 -7.12 -2.75 17.31
N ARG A 366 -6.31 -2.93 16.26
CA ARG A 366 -5.02 -2.24 16.11
C ARG A 366 -5.19 -0.76 15.81
N PHE A 367 -6.12 -0.43 14.93
CA PHE A 367 -6.50 0.96 14.65
C PHE A 367 -6.92 1.69 15.93
N PHE A 368 -7.88 1.14 16.68
CA PHE A 368 -8.35 1.75 17.92
C PHE A 368 -7.29 1.76 19.04
N ALA A 369 -6.49 0.71 19.17
CA ALA A 369 -5.36 0.69 20.12
C ALA A 369 -4.34 1.79 19.80
N GLY A 370 -4.12 2.09 18.52
CA GLY A 370 -3.23 3.15 18.05
C GLY A 370 -3.63 4.57 18.49
N PHE A 371 -4.87 4.79 18.92
CA PHE A 371 -5.33 6.07 19.48
C PHE A 371 -5.12 6.20 21.00
N ARG A 372 -4.73 5.11 21.69
CA ARG A 372 -4.43 5.15 23.13
C ARG A 372 -3.18 5.98 23.43
N ALA A 373 -3.09 6.52 24.64
CA ALA A 373 -1.89 7.19 25.13
C ALA A 373 -0.68 6.23 25.08
N ASN A 374 0.51 6.78 24.83
CA ASN A 374 1.79 6.06 24.78
C ASN A 374 1.99 5.07 23.62
N ARG A 375 1.09 5.04 22.63
CA ARG A 375 1.27 4.27 21.39
C ARG A 375 1.87 5.12 20.28
N ASP A 376 2.62 4.46 19.38
CA ASP A 376 3.29 5.12 18.26
C ASP A 376 2.27 5.57 17.20
N VAL A 377 1.97 6.87 17.21
CA VAL A 377 1.00 7.50 16.29
C VAL A 377 1.34 7.30 14.81
N PHE A 378 2.62 7.10 14.46
CA PHE A 378 3.03 6.91 13.06
C PHE A 378 2.60 5.54 12.53
N LEU A 379 2.55 4.52 13.38
CA LEU A 379 2.01 3.21 12.99
C LEU A 379 0.49 3.27 12.82
N THR A 380 -0.21 4.05 13.66
CA THR A 380 -1.64 4.34 13.47
C THR A 380 -1.88 5.08 12.15
N ALA A 381 -1.04 6.04 11.80
CA ALA A 381 -1.11 6.74 10.52
C ALA A 381 -0.92 5.79 9.33
N VAL A 382 -0.02 4.81 9.41
CA VAL A 382 0.12 3.76 8.39
C VAL A 382 -1.17 2.94 8.27
N LEU A 383 -1.81 2.54 9.38
CA LEU A 383 -3.10 1.83 9.32
C LEU A 383 -4.19 2.69 8.68
N VAL A 384 -4.26 3.98 9.03
CA VAL A 384 -5.18 4.96 8.43
C VAL A 384 -4.97 5.04 6.91
N CYS A 385 -3.70 5.02 6.45
CA CYS A 385 -3.40 5.00 5.02
C CYS A 385 -4.13 3.86 4.30
N PHE A 386 -4.02 2.64 4.81
CA PHE A 386 -4.63 1.47 4.20
C PHE A 386 -6.15 1.45 4.34
N LEU A 387 -6.67 1.93 5.47
CA LEU A 387 -8.11 1.97 5.70
C LEU A 387 -8.83 2.93 4.75
N VAL A 388 -8.28 4.14 4.59
CA VAL A 388 -8.86 5.17 3.71
C VAL A 388 -8.60 4.84 2.24
N TYR A 389 -7.37 4.46 1.88
CA TYR A 389 -7.04 4.09 0.50
C TYR A 389 -7.83 2.87 0.00
N GLY A 390 -7.99 1.86 0.88
CA GLY A 390 -8.74 0.64 0.59
C GLY A 390 -10.20 0.88 0.20
N TRP A 391 -10.78 2.03 0.56
CA TRP A 391 -12.14 2.39 0.19
C TRP A 391 -12.31 2.60 -1.32
N THR A 392 -11.28 3.08 -2.01
CA THR A 392 -11.40 3.41 -3.44
C THR A 392 -10.33 2.78 -4.32
N TYR A 393 -9.49 1.91 -3.77
CA TYR A 393 -8.48 1.14 -4.49
C TYR A 393 -8.24 -0.21 -3.81
N SER A 394 -7.78 -1.18 -4.59
CA SER A 394 -7.24 -2.43 -4.06
C SER A 394 -5.83 -2.21 -3.53
N TRP A 395 -5.46 -2.93 -2.48
CA TRP A 395 -4.12 -2.86 -1.92
C TRP A 395 -3.10 -3.46 -2.89
N GLN A 396 -2.00 -2.73 -3.08
CA GLN A 396 -0.87 -3.22 -3.84
C GLN A 396 0.11 -3.87 -2.86
N TRP A 397 0.48 -5.12 -3.10
CA TRP A 397 1.30 -5.88 -2.14
C TRP A 397 2.63 -5.20 -1.79
N TRP A 398 3.25 -4.49 -2.72
CA TRP A 398 4.51 -3.78 -2.50
C TRP A 398 4.35 -2.54 -1.60
N THR A 399 3.13 -2.04 -1.37
CA THR A 399 2.86 -1.02 -0.34
C THR A 399 2.67 -1.64 1.05
N CYS A 400 2.39 -2.94 1.14
CA CYS A 400 2.06 -3.61 2.41
C CYS A 400 3.28 -3.85 3.32
N LEU A 401 4.51 -3.59 2.88
CA LEU A 401 5.69 -3.70 3.74
C LEU A 401 5.64 -2.69 4.92
N PRO A 402 5.41 -1.38 4.70
CA PRO A 402 5.06 -0.44 5.76
C PRO A 402 3.88 -0.91 6.64
N LEU A 403 2.83 -1.48 6.04
CA LEU A 403 1.67 -1.98 6.78
C LEU A 403 2.07 -3.05 7.78
N ALA A 404 2.91 -4.00 7.37
CA ALA A 404 3.37 -5.05 8.25
C ALA A 404 4.09 -4.51 9.49
N LEU A 405 4.86 -3.41 9.35
CA LEU A 405 5.51 -2.75 10.49
C LEU A 405 4.50 -2.26 11.54
N ALA A 406 3.30 -1.85 11.12
CA ALA A 406 2.22 -1.45 12.03
C ALA A 406 1.63 -2.63 12.82
N PHE A 407 1.79 -3.86 12.31
CA PHE A 407 1.35 -5.09 12.95
C PHE A 407 2.43 -5.79 13.79
N LEU A 408 3.68 -5.31 13.77
CA LEU A 408 4.77 -5.86 14.58
C LEU A 408 4.66 -5.53 16.08
N ASP A 409 3.84 -4.54 16.43
CA ASP A 409 3.65 -4.10 17.80
C ASP A 409 2.91 -5.18 18.62
N ARG A 410 3.42 -5.52 19.79
CA ARG A 410 2.60 -6.02 20.90
C ARG A 410 2.88 -5.10 22.08
N ASP A 411 4.17 -4.88 22.34
CA ASP A 411 4.76 -3.74 23.04
C ASP A 411 6.15 -3.44 22.42
N PHE A 412 6.23 -2.62 21.36
CA PHE A 412 7.50 -2.16 20.79
C PHE A 412 8.13 -1.09 21.71
N PRO A 413 9.46 -1.11 21.94
CA PRO A 413 10.06 -0.72 23.20
C PRO A 413 10.01 0.78 23.43
N GLU A 414 9.76 1.13 24.70
CA GLU A 414 9.87 2.43 25.37
C GLU A 414 9.59 3.64 24.50
N ALA A 415 8.53 4.37 24.86
CA ALA A 415 8.33 5.74 24.47
C ALA A 415 9.69 6.44 24.41
N ILE A 416 10.06 6.92 23.23
CA ILE A 416 11.22 7.80 23.07
C ILE A 416 11.01 8.88 24.11
N SER A 417 11.88 8.90 25.12
CA SER A 417 11.92 9.92 26.16
C SER A 417 11.60 11.26 25.51
N THR A 418 10.62 11.97 26.07
CA THR A 418 10.17 13.29 25.62
C THR A 418 11.26 14.36 25.74
N GLN A 419 12.47 14.00 26.16
CA GLN A 419 13.64 14.86 26.10
C GLN A 419 14.14 14.96 24.66
N ILE A 420 13.62 15.94 23.95
CA ILE A 420 14.34 16.61 22.87
C ILE A 420 15.73 16.93 23.44
N PRO A 421 16.85 16.46 22.84
CA PRO A 421 18.16 16.93 23.27
C PRO A 421 18.13 18.45 23.16
N ALA A 422 18.37 19.13 24.28
CA ALA A 422 18.53 20.57 24.28
C ALA A 422 19.48 20.93 23.13
N LEU A 423 19.06 21.88 22.29
CA LEU A 423 19.96 22.53 21.34
C LEU A 423 21.25 22.86 22.10
N PRO A 424 22.45 22.56 21.57
CA PRO A 424 23.70 22.99 22.17
C PRO A 424 23.76 24.52 22.10
N GLY A 425 23.09 25.16 23.04
CA GLY A 425 23.14 26.58 23.29
C GLY A 425 24.48 26.87 23.95
N SER A 426 25.30 27.63 23.24
CA SER A 426 26.33 28.54 23.75
C SER A 426 26.90 28.17 25.12
N ARG A 427 28.02 27.44 25.15
CA ARG A 427 28.97 27.62 26.24
C ARG A 427 29.47 29.07 26.17
N ARG A 428 28.86 29.97 26.97
CA ARG A 428 29.58 31.15 27.44
C ARG A 428 30.80 30.63 28.18
N ILE A 429 31.97 30.96 27.67
CA ILE A 429 33.22 30.83 28.39
C ILE A 429 33.17 31.93 29.46
N GLU A 430 32.98 31.54 30.72
CA GLU A 430 33.28 32.42 31.84
C GLU A 430 34.81 32.57 31.90
N VAL A 431 35.29 33.73 31.48
CA VAL A 431 36.66 34.16 31.74
C VAL A 431 36.66 34.77 33.13
N HIS A 432 37.18 34.04 34.10
CA HIS A 432 37.59 34.63 35.37
C HIS A 432 38.74 35.62 35.09
N ARG A 433 38.53 36.88 35.45
CA ARG A 433 39.60 37.83 35.79
C ARG A 433 39.47 38.15 37.28
#